data_AF-A0A1B6MIY7-F1
#
_entry.id   AF-A0A1B6MIY7-F1
#
_cell.length_a   1.000
_cell.length_b   1.000
_cell.length_c   1.000
_cell.angle_alpha   90.00
_cell.angle_beta   90.00
_cell.angle_gamma   90.00
#
_symmetry.space_group_name_H-M   'P 1'
#
loop_
_entity.id
_entity.type
_entity.pdbx_description
1 polymer ?
#
loop_
_entity_poly.entity_id
_entity_poly.type
_entity_poly.pdbx_seq_one_letter_code
_entity_poly.pdbx_strand_id
1 'polypeptide(L)'
;EDCSAGGCLIELAQQLAVIMIGKQIINNAQEILLPKAKAWWHNKRVKLSKKHTKTRWEEDYQLVDNEGLFEEYLEMVLQFGFITIFVAAFPLAPLFALLNNWVEIRLDAQKYVCENRRIVAERA
;
A
#
# COMPACT_ATOMS: atom_id res chain seq x y z
N GLU A 1 3.41 -36.59 -7.77
CA GLU A 1 2.34 -36.14 -6.86
C GLU A 1 1.02 -36.43 -7.56
N ASP A 2 0.20 -37.29 -6.96
CA ASP A 2 -1.07 -37.72 -7.58
C ASP A 2 -2.14 -36.63 -7.39
N CYS A 3 -2.73 -36.23 -8.50
CA CYS A 3 -3.80 -35.23 -8.55
C CYS A 3 -5.10 -35.82 -7.96
N SER A 4 -5.67 -35.18 -6.94
CA SER A 4 -6.96 -35.56 -6.36
C SER A 4 -8.11 -35.41 -7.37
N ALA A 5 -9.19 -36.17 -7.22
CA ALA A 5 -10.32 -36.23 -8.16
C ALA A 5 -11.04 -34.89 -8.42
N GLY A 6 -10.74 -33.85 -7.62
CA GLY A 6 -11.19 -32.47 -7.80
C GLY A 6 -10.27 -31.58 -8.66
N GLY A 7 -9.08 -32.03 -9.06
CA GLY A 7 -8.14 -31.30 -9.94
C GLY A 7 -7.15 -30.38 -9.21
N CYS A 8 -5.86 -30.44 -9.56
CA CYS A 8 -4.78 -29.59 -9.01
C CYS A 8 -4.99 -28.08 -9.20
N LEU A 9 -5.82 -27.68 -10.15
CA LEU A 9 -6.12 -26.27 -10.41
C LEU A 9 -6.86 -25.60 -9.24
N ILE A 10 -7.67 -26.35 -8.48
CA ILE A 10 -8.45 -25.82 -7.36
C ILE A 10 -7.57 -25.58 -6.11
N GLU A 11 -6.60 -26.46 -5.85
CA GLU A 11 -5.63 -26.26 -4.77
C GLU A 11 -4.73 -25.03 -5.03
N LEU A 12 -4.27 -24.88 -6.28
CA LEU A 12 -3.53 -23.69 -6.72
C LEU A 12 -4.39 -22.41 -6.64
N ALA A 13 -5.64 -22.47 -7.09
CA ALA A 13 -6.57 -21.34 -7.03
C ALA A 13 -6.82 -20.88 -5.60
N GLN A 14 -7.02 -21.82 -4.67
CA GLN A 14 -7.27 -21.51 -3.27
C GLN A 14 -6.03 -20.90 -2.60
N GLN A 15 -4.83 -21.42 -2.85
CA GLN A 15 -3.59 -20.84 -2.33
C GLN A 15 -3.36 -19.42 -2.87
N LEU A 16 -3.56 -19.21 -4.17
CA LEU A 16 -3.40 -17.89 -4.79
C LEU A 16 -4.46 -16.89 -4.32
N ALA A 17 -5.70 -17.33 -4.10
CA ALA A 17 -6.75 -16.48 -3.52
C ALA A 17 -6.41 -16.04 -2.09
N VAL A 18 -5.90 -16.96 -1.27
CA VAL A 18 -5.45 -16.64 0.10
C VAL A 18 -4.26 -15.68 0.07
N ILE A 19 -3.30 -15.86 -0.84
CA ILE A 19 -2.15 -14.96 -0.99
C ILE A 19 -2.61 -13.58 -1.49
N MET A 20 -3.53 -13.49 -2.44
CA MET A 20 -4.01 -12.22 -3.00
C MET A 20 -4.80 -11.40 -1.97
N ILE A 21 -5.70 -12.05 -1.21
CA ILE A 21 -6.47 -11.40 -0.15
C ILE A 21 -5.56 -11.05 1.03
N GLY A 22 -4.70 -12.00 1.44
CA GLY A 22 -3.79 -11.83 2.56
C GLY A 22 -2.74 -10.74 2.31
N LYS A 23 -2.11 -10.76 1.14
CA LYS A 23 -1.13 -9.74 0.76
C LYS A 23 -1.76 -8.36 0.81
N GLN A 24 -3.00 -8.20 0.33
CA GLN A 24 -3.57 -6.86 0.34
C GLN A 24 -4.05 -6.38 1.71
N ILE A 25 -4.56 -7.26 2.57
CA ILE A 25 -4.82 -6.88 3.97
C ILE A 25 -3.52 -6.44 4.65
N ILE A 26 -2.42 -7.16 4.41
CA ILE A 26 -1.10 -6.83 4.97
C ILE A 26 -0.58 -5.51 4.40
N ASN A 27 -0.69 -5.29 3.08
CA ASN A 27 -0.27 -4.06 2.42
C ASN A 27 -1.04 -2.86 2.96
N ASN A 28 -2.38 -2.88 2.95
CA ASN A 28 -3.19 -1.78 3.49
C ASN A 28 -2.86 -1.50 4.98
N ALA A 29 -2.59 -2.55 5.77
CA ALA A 29 -2.19 -2.40 7.17
C ALA A 29 -0.80 -1.76 7.32
N GLN A 30 0.18 -2.20 6.52
CA GLN A 30 1.52 -1.62 6.48
C GLN A 30 1.47 -0.17 6.01
N GLU A 31 0.64 0.15 5.04
CA GLU A 31 0.51 1.49 4.51
C GLU A 31 0.00 2.50 5.55
N ILE A 32 -0.86 2.07 6.47
CA ILE A 32 -1.31 2.89 7.61
C ILE A 32 -0.27 2.93 8.73
N LEU A 33 0.37 1.78 9.02
CA LEU A 33 1.25 1.63 10.18
C LEU A 33 2.64 2.23 9.96
N LEU A 34 3.21 2.06 8.77
CA LEU A 34 4.58 2.49 8.43
C LEU A 34 4.77 4.01 8.53
N PRO A 35 3.94 4.88 7.92
CA PRO A 35 4.15 6.31 7.99
C PRO A 35 3.92 6.84 9.40
N LYS A 36 2.96 6.29 10.15
CA LYS A 36 2.77 6.63 11.57
C LYS A 36 3.94 6.20 12.44
N ALA A 37 4.49 5.01 12.20
CA ALA A 37 5.68 4.53 12.91
C ALA A 37 6.92 5.37 12.55
N LYS A 38 7.12 5.69 11.28
CA LYS A 38 8.22 6.53 10.78
C LYS A 38 8.11 7.96 11.32
N ALA A 39 6.92 8.56 11.31
CA ALA A 39 6.65 9.86 11.92
C ALA A 39 6.87 9.85 13.44
N TRP A 40 6.45 8.79 14.13
CA TRP A 40 6.69 8.62 15.56
C TRP A 40 8.19 8.49 15.88
N TRP A 41 8.94 7.68 15.13
CA TRP A 41 10.39 7.56 15.26
C TRP A 41 11.12 8.85 14.91
N HIS A 42 10.70 9.54 13.85
CA HIS A 42 11.27 10.81 13.41
C HIS A 42 11.10 11.87 14.50
N ASN A 43 9.89 12.04 15.04
CA ASN A 43 9.62 12.96 16.14
C ASN A 43 10.38 12.61 17.43
N LYS A 44 10.69 11.34 17.67
CA LYS A 44 11.49 10.91 18.82
C LYS A 44 12.98 11.21 18.65
N ARG A 45 13.52 11.10 17.43
CA ARG A 45 14.92 11.41 17.09
C ARG A 45 15.17 12.91 16.98
N VAL A 46 14.27 13.61 16.29
CA VAL A 46 14.30 15.05 16.08
C VAL A 46 13.66 15.72 17.30
N LYS A 47 14.43 15.84 18.40
CA LYS A 47 14.08 16.69 19.55
C LYS A 47 14.09 18.17 19.13
N LEU A 48 13.20 18.59 18.23
CA LEU A 48 13.04 20.01 17.93
C LEU A 48 12.46 20.69 19.18
N SER A 49 13.13 21.74 19.64
CA SER A 49 12.73 22.52 20.82
C SER A 49 11.26 22.90 20.73
N LYS A 50 10.47 22.63 21.78
CA LYS A 50 9.06 23.03 21.89
C LYS A 50 8.96 24.55 22.08
N LYS A 51 9.38 25.34 21.09
CA LYS A 51 8.98 26.75 21.00
C LYS A 51 7.48 26.81 20.69
N HIS A 52 6.79 27.75 21.31
CA HIS A 52 5.33 27.90 21.26
C HIS A 52 4.80 28.21 19.84
N THR A 53 5.67 28.56 18.90
CA THR A 53 5.34 28.81 17.48
C THR A 53 6.39 28.16 16.60
N LYS A 54 6.02 27.06 15.93
CA LYS A 54 6.81 26.50 14.84
C LYS A 54 6.52 27.26 13.56
N THR A 55 7.53 27.41 12.72
CA THR A 55 7.40 27.98 11.38
C THR A 55 6.95 26.90 10.39
N ARG A 56 6.38 27.30 9.25
CA ARG A 56 5.81 26.35 8.27
C ARG A 56 6.86 25.37 7.72
N TRP A 57 8.08 25.84 7.46
CA TRP A 57 9.16 24.97 6.99
C TRP A 57 9.64 23.97 8.04
N GLU A 58 9.56 24.29 9.35
CA GLU A 58 9.90 23.36 10.43
C GLU A 58 8.87 22.23 10.55
N GLU A 59 7.59 22.54 10.29
CA GLU A 59 6.52 21.54 10.22
C GLU A 59 6.72 20.62 9.01
N ASP A 60 6.99 21.18 7.83
CA ASP A 60 7.22 20.39 6.60
C ASP A 60 8.50 19.55 6.68
N TYR A 61 9.52 20.02 7.41
CA TYR A 61 10.75 19.25 7.63
C TYR A 61 10.52 18.04 8.56
N GLN A 62 9.49 18.07 9.40
CA GLN A 62 9.13 16.95 10.29
C GLN A 62 8.40 15.81 9.58
N LEU A 63 7.82 16.08 8.41
CA LEU A 63 7.16 15.09 7.56
C LEU A 63 8.17 14.12 6.93
N VAL A 64 7.67 12.95 6.55
CA VAL A 64 8.46 11.89 5.91
C VAL A 64 8.78 12.28 4.47
N ASP A 65 10.03 12.06 4.03
CA ASP A 65 10.38 12.24 2.62
C ASP A 65 9.66 11.18 1.76
N ASN A 66 9.08 11.64 0.64
CA ASN A 66 8.39 10.78 -0.31
C ASN A 66 9.42 9.99 -1.14
N GLU A 67 9.35 8.65 -1.09
CA GLU A 67 10.32 7.75 -1.73
C GLU A 67 10.02 7.49 -3.23
N GLY A 68 9.00 8.18 -3.79
CA GLY A 68 8.63 8.11 -5.20
C GLY A 68 7.42 7.23 -5.45
N LEU A 69 7.08 7.03 -6.73
CA LEU A 69 5.87 6.31 -7.16
C LEU A 69 6.12 4.85 -7.57
N PHE A 70 7.39 4.41 -7.63
CA PHE A 70 7.74 3.11 -8.20
C PHE A 70 7.08 1.93 -7.47
N GLU A 71 7.16 1.91 -6.14
CA GLU A 71 6.55 0.85 -5.33
C GLU A 71 5.02 0.86 -5.43
N GLU A 72 4.40 2.04 -5.46
CA GLU A 72 2.94 2.20 -5.65
C GLU A 72 2.50 1.62 -7.01
N TYR A 73 3.25 1.91 -8.09
CA TYR A 73 2.98 1.34 -9.40
C TYR A 73 3.23 -0.17 -9.44
N LEU A 74 4.28 -0.65 -8.78
CA LEU A 74 4.59 -2.07 -8.72
C LEU A 74 3.46 -2.84 -8.03
N GLU A 75 2.88 -2.28 -6.96
CA GLU A 75 1.71 -2.83 -6.29
C GLU A 75 0.51 -2.96 -7.24
N MET A 76 0.15 -1.86 -7.93
CA MET A 76 -0.96 -1.87 -8.89
C MET A 76 -0.76 -2.87 -10.04
N VAL A 77 0.46 -2.93 -10.60
CA VAL A 77 0.79 -3.84 -11.71
C VAL A 77 0.71 -5.30 -11.27
N LEU A 78 1.22 -5.63 -10.07
CA LEU A 78 1.13 -6.98 -9.53
C LEU A 78 -0.33 -7.39 -9.31
N GLN A 79 -1.15 -6.51 -8.74
CA GLN A 79 -2.57 -6.77 -8.53
C GLN A 79 -3.30 -7.04 -9.87
N PHE A 80 -3.03 -6.22 -10.90
CA PHE A 80 -3.56 -6.45 -12.24
C PHE A 80 -3.09 -7.77 -12.86
N GLY A 81 -1.81 -8.12 -12.70
CA GLY A 81 -1.25 -9.39 -13.16
C GLY A 81 -1.93 -10.60 -12.51
N PHE A 82 -2.15 -10.57 -11.19
CA PHE A 82 -2.85 -11.64 -10.49
C PHE A 82 -4.30 -11.77 -10.94
N ILE A 83 -5.03 -10.65 -11.10
CA ILE A 83 -6.42 -10.70 -11.57
C ILE A 83 -6.49 -11.30 -12.97
N THR A 84 -5.68 -10.84 -13.91
CA THR A 84 -5.77 -11.25 -15.32
C THR A 84 -5.33 -12.69 -15.57
N ILE A 85 -4.29 -13.17 -14.88
CA ILE A 85 -3.76 -14.53 -15.07
C ILE A 85 -4.67 -15.58 -14.40
N PHE A 86 -5.27 -15.24 -13.25
CA PHE A 86 -6.00 -16.21 -12.41
C PHE A 86 -7.53 -16.01 -12.39
N VAL A 87 -8.08 -15.09 -13.20
CA VAL A 87 -9.55 -14.86 -13.26
C VAL A 87 -10.35 -16.12 -13.60
N ALA A 88 -9.81 -17.00 -14.45
CA ALA A 88 -10.46 -18.24 -14.84
C ALA A 88 -10.66 -19.21 -13.65
N ALA A 89 -9.80 -19.11 -12.64
CA ALA A 89 -9.84 -19.92 -11.44
C ALA A 89 -10.71 -19.30 -10.34
N PHE A 90 -10.74 -17.97 -10.23
CA PHE A 90 -11.54 -17.24 -9.25
C PHE A 90 -12.24 -16.02 -9.87
N PRO A 91 -13.48 -16.18 -10.38
CA PRO A 91 -14.19 -15.12 -11.10
C PRO A 91 -14.60 -13.93 -10.21
N LEU A 92 -14.57 -14.08 -8.88
CA LEU A 92 -14.87 -13.00 -7.93
C LEU A 92 -13.65 -12.12 -7.61
N ALA A 93 -12.44 -12.48 -8.06
CA ALA A 93 -11.22 -11.69 -7.86
C ALA A 93 -11.36 -10.20 -8.22
N PRO A 94 -11.99 -9.82 -9.36
CA PRO A 94 -12.10 -8.42 -9.75
C PRO A 94 -12.96 -7.59 -8.78
N LEU A 95 -13.95 -8.20 -8.12
CA LEU A 95 -14.80 -7.51 -7.16
C LEU A 95 -14.02 -7.15 -5.89
N PHE A 96 -13.22 -8.09 -5.37
CA PHE A 96 -12.34 -7.84 -4.23
C PHE A 96 -11.28 -6.79 -4.56
N ALA A 97 -10.72 -6.85 -5.77
CA ALA A 97 -9.77 -5.84 -6.24
C ALA A 97 -10.40 -4.44 -6.31
N LEU A 98 -11.65 -4.31 -6.76
CA LEU A 98 -12.35 -3.03 -6.80
C LEU A 98 -12.56 -2.44 -5.41
N LEU A 99 -12.96 -3.27 -4.43
CA LEU A 99 -13.09 -2.83 -3.05
C LEU A 99 -11.75 -2.39 -2.46
N ASN A 100 -10.66 -3.10 -2.81
CA ASN A 100 -9.33 -2.72 -2.38
C ASN A 100 -8.89 -1.40 -2.99
N ASN A 101 -9.01 -1.23 -4.30
CA ASN A 101 -8.64 0.01 -4.98
C ASN A 101 -9.44 1.21 -4.44
N TRP A 102 -10.71 0.99 -4.05
CA TRP A 102 -11.51 2.03 -3.41
C TRP A 102 -10.92 2.49 -2.06
N VAL A 103 -10.44 1.56 -1.24
CA VAL A 103 -9.79 1.87 0.04
C VAL A 103 -8.40 2.46 -0.19
N GLU A 104 -7.61 1.86 -1.08
CA GLU A 104 -6.25 2.26 -1.42
C GLU A 104 -6.19 3.73 -1.83
N ILE A 105 -7.05 4.16 -2.77
CA ILE A 105 -7.11 5.55 -3.23
C ILE A 105 -7.30 6.53 -2.05
N ARG A 106 -8.05 6.14 -1.02
CA ARG A 106 -8.28 6.98 0.16
C ARG A 106 -7.07 6.98 1.10
N LEU A 107 -6.43 5.83 1.27
CA LEU A 107 -5.24 5.69 2.11
C LEU A 107 -4.05 6.44 1.50
N ASP A 108 -3.79 6.23 0.20
CA ASP A 108 -2.80 6.96 -0.59
C ASP A 108 -2.99 8.48 -0.48
N ALA A 109 -4.23 8.95 -0.70
CA ALA A 109 -4.54 10.37 -0.61
C ALA A 109 -4.23 10.93 0.79
N GLN A 110 -4.56 10.18 1.85
CA GLN A 110 -4.26 10.60 3.21
C GLN A 110 -2.76 10.62 3.49
N LYS A 111 -2.02 9.60 3.05
CA LYS A 111 -0.56 9.48 3.17
C LYS A 111 0.15 10.63 2.48
N TYR A 112 -0.24 10.98 1.25
CA TYR A 112 0.36 12.10 0.52
C TYR A 112 0.01 13.48 1.09
N VAL A 113 -1.18 13.67 1.63
CA VAL A 113 -1.62 14.98 2.15
C VAL A 113 -1.15 15.24 3.58
N CYS A 114 -1.13 14.21 4.43
CA CYS A 114 -0.92 14.37 5.87
C CYS A 114 0.45 13.94 6.37
N GLU A 115 1.13 13.02 5.68
CA GLU A 115 2.29 12.31 6.24
C GLU A 115 3.58 12.52 5.43
N ASN A 116 3.45 12.66 4.10
CA ASN A 116 4.57 12.90 3.21
C ASN A 116 4.84 14.38 2.99
N ARG A 117 6.12 14.73 2.83
CA ARG A 117 6.54 16.04 2.36
C ARG A 117 6.16 16.20 0.89
N ARG A 118 5.74 17.41 0.52
CA ARG A 118 5.41 17.77 -0.87
C ARG A 118 6.59 17.53 -1.80
N ILE A 119 6.37 16.71 -2.83
CA ILE A 119 7.33 16.49 -3.91
C ILE A 119 7.37 17.68 -4.88
N VAL A 120 8.49 17.79 -5.60
CA VAL A 120 8.61 18.71 -6.73
C VAL A 120 7.80 18.12 -7.89
N ALA A 121 6.98 18.95 -8.53
CA ALA A 121 6.19 18.51 -9.67
C ALA A 121 7.10 18.24 -10.88
N GLU A 122 7.17 16.99 -11.30
CA GLU A 122 7.83 16.58 -12.53
C GLU A 122 6.81 16.45 -13.66
N ARG A 123 7.23 16.77 -14.89
CA ARG A 123 6.43 16.51 -16.10
C ARG A 123 6.93 15.20 -16.70
N ALA A 124 6.05 14.21 -16.78
CA ALA A 124 6.29 12.94 -17.46
C ALA A 124 6.14 13.07 -18.97
#